data_AF-A0A367LUE0-F1
#
_entry.id   AF-A0A367LUE0-F1
#
_cell.length_a   1.000
_cell.length_b   1.000
_cell.length_c   1.000
_cell.angle_alpha   90.00
_cell.angle_beta   90.00
_cell.angle_gamma   90.00
#
_symmetry.space_group_name_H-M   'P 1'
#
loop_
_entity.id
_entity.type
_entity.pdbx_description
1 polymer ?
#
loop_
_entity_poly.entity_id
_entity_poly.type
_entity_poly.pdbx_seq_one_letter_code
_entity_poly.pdbx_strand_id
1 'polypeptide(L)' 'QRRFNLEVQQGLRHTVWERGCDSWYKTAAGKNTNNWPGYTFVYRWRTRRPELADYDLAR' A
#
# COMPACT_ATOMS: atom_id res chain seq x y z
N GLN A 1 -11.35 4.52 2.15
CA GLN A 1 -10.04 4.48 1.45
C GLN A 1 -8.93 5.39 2.04
N ARG A 2 -9.14 6.70 2.30
CA ARG A 2 -8.05 7.64 2.71
C ARG A 2 -7.17 7.19 3.89
N ARG A 3 -7.78 6.70 4.97
CA ARG A 3 -7.06 6.24 6.19
C ARG A 3 -6.03 5.15 5.88
N PHE A 4 -6.46 4.09 5.18
CA PHE A 4 -5.59 3.00 4.77
C PHE A 4 -4.41 3.50 3.93
N ASN A 5 -4.67 4.41 2.97
CA ASN A 5 -3.59 4.96 2.15
C ASN A 5 -2.56 5.72 3.00
N LEU A 6 -3.00 6.55 3.95
CA LEU A 6 -2.09 7.29 4.85
C LEU A 6 -1.21 6.35 5.67
N GLU A 7 -1.78 5.28 6.23
CA GLU A 7 -1.03 4.28 7.00
C GLU A 7 0.03 3.57 6.14
N VAL A 8 -0.33 3.16 4.92
CA VAL A 8 0.61 2.52 3.98
C VAL A 8 1.73 3.48 3.59
N GLN A 9 1.39 4.71 3.24
CA GLN A 9 2.37 5.71 2.84
C GLN A 9 3.32 6.08 4.00
N GLN A 10 2.82 6.13 5.24
CA GLN A 10 3.66 6.35 6.41
C GLN A 10 4.63 5.18 6.61
N GLY A 11 4.17 3.94 6.46
CA GLY A 11 5.05 2.77 6.56
C GLY A 11 6.14 2.74 5.49
N LEU A 12 5.82 3.17 4.26
CA LEU A 12 6.76 3.19 3.14
C LEU A 12 7.95 4.12 3.37
N ARG A 13 7.77 5.25 4.08
CA ARG A 13 8.83 6.25 4.36
C ARG A 13 10.09 5.66 5.00
N HIS A 14 9.98 4.54 5.71
CA HIS A 14 11.09 3.92 6.41
C HIS A 14 11.77 2.80 5.60
N THR A 15 11.21 2.45 4.45
CA THR A 15 11.70 1.36 3.59
C THR A 15 12.81 1.82 2.65
N VAL A 16 13.57 0.87 2.11
CA VAL A 16 14.60 1.14 1.08
C VAL A 16 14.00 1.74 -0.20
N TRP A 17 12.74 1.46 -0.50
CA TRP A 17 12.06 1.99 -1.68
C TRP A 17 11.74 3.48 -1.59
N GLU A 18 11.85 4.07 -0.39
CA GLU A 18 11.73 5.51 -0.19
C GLU A 18 13.09 6.22 -0.07
N ARG A 19 14.20 5.48 0.08
CA ARG A 19 15.53 6.08 0.22
C ARG A 19 16.22 6.25 -1.15
N GLY A 20 16.32 7.50 -1.59
CA GLY A 20 17.52 7.99 -2.27
C GLY A 20 17.73 7.78 -3.77
N CYS A 21 16.77 7.25 -4.53
CA CYS A 21 16.81 7.28 -6.01
C CYS A 21 15.40 7.30 -6.60
N ASP A 22 15.27 7.79 -7.83
CA ASP A 22 14.08 7.56 -8.64
C ASP A 22 13.97 6.07 -8.96
N SER A 23 12.82 5.49 -8.61
CA SER A 23 12.52 4.10 -8.86
C SER A 23 11.19 4.02 -9.58
N TRP A 24 11.01 2.99 -10.39
CA TRP A 24 9.77 2.75 -11.13
C TRP A 24 8.52 2.61 -10.21
N TYR A 25 8.72 2.36 -8.92
CA TYR A 25 7.63 2.28 -7.94
C TYR A 25 7.00 3.62 -7.59
N LYS A 26 7.68 4.73 -7.90
CA LYS A 26 7.24 6.09 -7.55
C LYS A 26 6.63 6.79 -8.76
N THR A 27 5.57 7.55 -8.52
CA THR A 27 5.05 8.51 -9.51
C THR A 27 6.02 9.69 -9.68
N ALA A 28 5.79 10.53 -10.69
CA ALA A 28 6.51 11.79 -10.86
C ALA A 28 6.39 12.74 -9.64
N ALA A 29 5.34 12.57 -8.82
CA ALA A 29 5.16 13.30 -7.57
C ALA A 29 5.85 12.62 -6.36
N GLY A 30 6.65 11.58 -6.59
CA GLY A 30 7.40 10.85 -5.56
C GLY A 30 6.57 9.86 -4.74
N LYS A 31 5.30 9.63 -5.06
CA LYS A 31 4.44 8.70 -4.31
C LYS A 31 4.69 7.27 -4.74
N ASN A 32 5.07 6.39 -3.81
CA ASN A 32 5.12 4.96 -4.10
C ASN A 32 3.72 4.34 -4.13
N THR A 33 3.33 3.84 -5.30
CA THR A 33 2.00 3.26 -5.54
C THR A 33 2.00 1.74 -5.62
N ASN A 34 3.18 1.12 -5.55
CA ASN A 34 3.35 -0.29 -5.92
C ASN A 34 3.63 -1.18 -4.71
N ASN A 35 4.46 -0.71 -3.77
CA ASN A 35 4.99 -1.58 -2.72
C ASN A 35 4.16 -1.56 -1.43
N TRP A 36 4.13 -2.70 -0.73
CA TRP A 36 3.60 -2.83 0.62
C TRP A 36 4.75 -2.74 1.64
N PRO A 37 4.65 -1.91 2.69
CA PRO A 37 5.77 -1.65 3.61
C PRO A 37 5.99 -2.72 4.69
N GLY A 38 5.06 -3.67 4.85
CA GLY A 38 5.11 -4.68 5.91
C GLY A 38 5.49 -6.06 5.42
N TYR A 39 5.52 -7.04 6.33
CA TYR A 39 5.70 -8.43 5.95
C TYR A 39 4.54 -8.97 5.11
N THR A 40 4.86 -9.92 4.23
CA THR A 40 3.89 -10.59 3.34
C THR A 40 2.81 -11.36 4.11
N PHE A 41 3.13 -11.93 5.27
CA PHE A 41 2.14 -12.60 6.13
C PHE A 41 1.13 -11.62 6.75
N VAL A 42 1.53 -10.38 7.06
CA VAL A 42 0.61 -9.34 7.53
C VAL A 42 -0.31 -8.91 6.41
N TYR A 43 0.22 -8.74 5.18
CA TYR A 43 -0.61 -8.46 4.01
C TYR A 43 -1.66 -9.55 3.81
N ARG A 44 -1.24 -10.82 3.79
CA ARG A 44 -2.14 -11.98 3.67
C ARG A 44 -3.22 -11.97 4.77
N TRP A 45 -2.85 -11.72 6.02
CA TRP A 45 -3.81 -11.68 7.12
C TRP A 45 -4.82 -10.53 6.98
N ARG A 46 -4.39 -9.35 6.51
CA ARG A 46 -5.26 -8.19 6.30
C ARG A 46 -6.23 -8.35 5.13
N THR A 47 -5.84 -9.08 4.09
CA THR A 47 -6.65 -9.22 2.86
C THR A 47 -7.42 -10.54 2.76
N ARG A 48 -7.17 -11.51 3.64
CA ARG A 48 -7.81 -12.85 3.58
C ARG A 48 -9.34 -12.85 3.68
N ARG A 49 -9.96 -11.79 4.19
CA ARG A 49 -11.40 -11.64 4.35
C ARG A 49 -11.79 -10.21 3.96
N PRO A 50 -12.22 -9.96 2.71
CA PRO A 50 -12.68 -8.64 2.32
C PRO A 50 -13.95 -8.28 3.11
N GLU A 51 -14.04 -7.01 3.52
CA GLU A 51 -15.28 -6.45 4.07
C GLU A 51 -16.22 -6.16 2.89
N LEU A 52 -17.27 -6.96 2.73
CA LEU A 52 -18.15 -6.86 1.55
C LEU A 52 -18.86 -5.52 1.46
N ALA A 53 -19.03 -4.81 2.59
CA ALA A 53 -19.58 -3.45 2.59
C ALA A 53 -18.68 -2.42 1.86
N ASP A 54 -17.40 -2.73 1.65
CA ASP A 54 -16.46 -1.87 0.92
C ASP A 54 -16.49 -2.08 -0.62
N TYR A 55 -17.32 -2.99 -1.14
CA TYR A 55 -17.32 -3.39 -2.55
C TYR A 55 -18.72 -3.33 -3.19
N ASP A 56 -18.77 -2.86 -4.44
CA ASP A 56 -19.92 -3.05 -5.30
C ASP A 56 -19.89 -4.48 -5.85
N LEU A 57 -20.84 -5.31 -5.40
CA LEU A 57 -20.95 -6.70 -5.83
C LEU A 57 -21.64 -6.76 -7.20
N ALA A 58 -20.86 -7.00 -8.25
CA ALA A 58 -21.39 -7.32 -9.56
C ALA A 58 -21.86 -8.79 -9.62
N ARG A 59 -22.97 -9.04 -10.31
CA ARG A 59 -23.54 -10.37 -10.54
C ARG A 59 -23.06 -10.96 -11.86
#